data_AF-A0A2M7W3G0-F1
#
_entry.id   AF-A0A2M7W3G0-F1
#
_cell.length_a   1.000
_cell.length_b   1.000
_cell.length_c   1.000
_cell.angle_alpha   90.00
_cell.angle_beta   90.00
_cell.angle_gamma   90.00
#
_symmetry.space_group_name_H-M   'P 1'
#
loop_
_entity.id
_entity.type
_entity.pdbx_description
1 polymer ?
#
loop_
_entity_poly.entity_id
_entity_poly.type
_entity_poly.pdbx_seq_one_letter_code
_entity_poly.pdbx_strand_id
1 'polypeptide(L)'
;MKILIDTTEENKLTVEKANKIYQYSNHKKTDQYLKFLKISEFNSAKKNIKKVEVNTGPGGYTSTRIGVAIANVINNLFLDNNKIFKPKYRKGDKGY
;
A
#
# COMPACT_ATOMS: atom_id res chain seq x y z
N MET A 1 -2.23 6.97 -13.89
CA MET A 1 -3.02 6.27 -12.85
C MET A 1 -2.40 6.52 -11.49
N LYS A 2 -3.22 6.83 -10.50
CA LYS A 2 -2.81 6.97 -9.09
C LYS A 2 -3.22 5.70 -8.35
N ILE A 3 -2.36 5.24 -7.44
CA ILE A 3 -2.64 4.14 -6.51
C ILE A 3 -2.55 4.70 -5.10
N LEU A 4 -3.63 4.56 -4.33
CA LEU A 4 -3.64 4.86 -2.90
C LEU A 4 -3.65 3.56 -2.12
N ILE A 5 -2.79 3.43 -1.11
CA ILE A 5 -2.76 2.28 -0.19
C ILE A 5 -3.10 2.77 1.21
N ASP A 6 -4.21 2.28 1.78
CA ASP A 6 -4.53 2.48 3.19
C ASP A 6 -4.60 1.13 3.91
N THR A 7 -3.88 1.05 5.02
CA THR A 7 -3.73 -0.12 5.91
C THR A 7 -3.78 0.29 7.38
N THR A 8 -4.22 1.52 7.68
CA THR A 8 -4.26 2.05 9.05
C THR A 8 -5.27 1.33 9.92
N GLU A 9 -6.43 0.98 9.34
CA GLU A 9 -7.47 0.16 9.95
C GLU A 9 -7.05 -1.33 10.00
N GLU A 10 -7.42 -1.99 11.09
CA GLU A 10 -7.16 -3.42 11.23
C GLU A 10 -7.97 -4.21 10.20
N ASN A 11 -7.29 -5.09 9.46
CA ASN A 11 -7.88 -6.02 8.49
C ASN A 11 -8.50 -5.39 7.24
N LYS A 12 -8.24 -4.11 6.96
CA LYS A 12 -8.77 -3.41 5.78
C LYS A 12 -7.65 -2.91 4.88
N LEU A 13 -7.71 -3.30 3.62
CA LEU A 13 -6.92 -2.73 2.54
C LEU A 13 -7.85 -1.95 1.61
N THR A 14 -7.60 -0.65 1.49
CA THR A 14 -8.24 0.18 0.47
C THR A 14 -7.24 0.47 -0.63
N VAL A 15 -7.59 0.11 -1.86
CA VAL A 15 -6.87 0.52 -3.06
C VAL A 15 -7.77 1.35 -3.94
N GLU A 16 -7.35 2.56 -4.23
CA GLU A 16 -7.96 3.37 -5.27
C GLU A 16 -7.18 3.22 -6.59
N LYS A 17 -7.85 2.82 -7.67
CA LYS A 17 -7.29 2.65 -9.01
C LYS A 17 -8.25 3.28 -10.02
N ALA A 18 -7.83 4.37 -10.69
CA ALA A 18 -8.61 5.03 -11.74
C ALA A 18 -10.08 5.34 -11.34
N ASN A 19 -10.27 5.97 -10.18
CA ASN A 19 -11.56 6.31 -9.56
C ASN A 19 -12.43 5.10 -9.15
N LYS A 20 -11.88 3.88 -9.17
CA LYS A 20 -12.51 2.69 -8.57
C LYS A 20 -11.86 2.38 -7.24
N ILE A 21 -12.69 2.15 -6.23
CA ILE A 21 -12.25 1.77 -4.90
C ILE A 21 -12.40 0.26 -4.76
N TYR A 22 -11.30 -0.39 -4.38
CA TYR A 22 -11.25 -1.80 -4.04
C TYR A 22 -11.01 -1.91 -2.54
N GLN A 23 -11.97 -2.48 -1.82
CA GLN A 23 -11.87 -2.72 -0.39
C GLN A 23 -11.76 -4.22 -0.13
N TYR A 24 -10.77 -4.61 0.66
CA TYR A 24 -10.59 -5.99 1.08
C TYR A 24 -10.57 -6.06 2.60
N SER A 25 -11.49 -6.82 3.20
CA SER A 25 -11.60 -7.03 4.64
C SER A 25 -11.34 -8.48 5.03
N ASN A 26 -10.25 -8.79 5.76
CA ASN A 26 -9.93 -10.16 6.21
C ASN A 26 -8.81 -10.18 7.27
N HIS A 27 -8.88 -11.11 8.22
CA HIS A 27 -7.94 -11.31 9.32
C HIS A 27 -6.51 -11.70 8.88
N LYS A 28 -6.32 -12.26 7.68
CA LYS A 28 -5.00 -12.63 7.13
C LYS A 28 -4.45 -11.57 6.18
N LYS A 29 -3.74 -10.59 6.76
CA LYS A 29 -3.22 -9.40 6.08
C LYS A 29 -2.39 -9.73 4.82
N THR A 30 -1.41 -10.63 4.91
CA THR A 30 -0.45 -10.92 3.82
C THR A 30 -1.10 -11.51 2.55
N ASP A 31 -2.09 -12.39 2.74
CA ASP A 31 -2.76 -13.09 1.63
C ASP A 31 -3.63 -12.15 0.79
N GLN A 32 -4.18 -11.09 1.39
CA GLN A 32 -4.95 -10.08 0.67
C GLN A 32 -4.08 -9.27 -0.29
N TYR A 33 -2.84 -8.97 0.09
CA TYR A 33 -1.92 -8.20 -0.75
C TYR A 33 -1.47 -8.99 -1.97
N LEU A 34 -1.19 -10.29 -1.81
CA LEU A 34 -0.89 -11.17 -2.93
C LEU A 34 -2.10 -11.31 -3.86
N LYS A 35 -3.32 -11.38 -3.32
CA LYS A 35 -4.55 -11.34 -4.12
C LYS A 35 -4.69 -10.02 -4.86
N PHE A 36 -4.47 -8.88 -4.20
CA PHE A 36 -4.50 -7.58 -4.86
C PHE A 36 -3.50 -7.51 -6.02
N LEU A 37 -2.24 -7.92 -5.81
CA LEU A 37 -1.21 -7.94 -6.84
C LEU A 37 -1.55 -8.89 -8.01
N LYS A 38 -2.22 -10.02 -7.73
CA LYS A 38 -2.69 -10.97 -8.75
C LYS A 38 -3.91 -10.47 -9.53
N ILE A 39 -4.88 -9.86 -8.86
CA ILE A 39 -6.15 -9.39 -9.45
C ILE A 39 -5.95 -8.15 -10.33
N SER A 40 -4.96 -7.34 -10.01
CA SER A 40 -4.79 -6.02 -10.62
C SER A 40 -4.14 -6.01 -12.00
N GLU A 41 -3.78 -7.19 -12.56
CA GLU A 41 -3.11 -7.33 -13.85
C GLU A 41 -2.00 -6.29 -14.03
N PHE A 42 -1.14 -6.15 -13.02
CA PHE A 42 -0.12 -5.10 -12.98
C PHE A 42 0.80 -5.10 -14.21
N ASN A 43 0.93 -6.23 -14.90
CA ASN A 43 1.69 -6.33 -16.15
C ASN A 43 1.11 -5.44 -17.27
N SER A 44 -0.21 -5.39 -17.44
CA SER A 44 -0.88 -4.56 -18.43
C SER A 44 -0.92 -3.09 -17.99
N ALA A 45 -1.05 -2.85 -16.67
CA ALA A 45 -1.10 -1.52 -16.07
C ALA A 45 0.28 -0.86 -15.89
N LYS A 46 1.38 -1.63 -16.08
CA LYS A 46 2.78 -1.22 -15.88
C LYS A 46 3.10 0.13 -16.52
N LYS A 47 2.55 0.39 -17.71
CA LYS A 47 2.83 1.62 -18.50
C LYS A 47 2.07 2.87 -18.03
N ASN A 48 1.07 2.73 -17.16
CA ASN A 48 0.14 3.82 -16.85
C ASN A 48 0.14 4.28 -15.39
N ILE A 49 0.88 3.62 -14.50
CA ILE A 49 1.02 4.09 -13.11
C ILE A 49 1.88 5.35 -13.13
N LYS A 50 1.35 6.45 -12.62
CA LYS A 50 2.01 7.77 -12.58
C LYS A 50 2.37 8.18 -11.15
N LYS A 51 1.69 7.62 -10.14
CA LYS A 51 1.88 7.95 -8.72
C LYS A 51 1.39 6.83 -7.82
N VAL A 52 2.11 6.60 -6.72
CA VAL A 52 1.68 5.77 -5.60
C VAL A 52 1.73 6.60 -4.33
N GLU A 53 0.72 6.46 -3.47
CA GLU A 53 0.61 7.11 -2.17
C GLU A 53 0.22 6.08 -1.11
N VAL A 54 0.63 6.31 0.13
CA VAL A 54 0.35 5.42 1.25
C VAL A 54 0.03 6.21 2.50
N ASN A 55 -1.02 5.80 3.21
CA ASN A 55 -1.34 6.33 4.53
C ASN A 55 -0.37 5.75 5.57
N THR A 56 0.42 6.61 6.23
CA THR A 56 1.46 6.20 7.17
C THR A 56 0.99 6.11 8.63
N GLY A 57 -0.25 6.48 8.94
CA GLY A 57 -0.80 6.45 10.30
C GLY A 57 -1.53 7.74 10.70
N PRO A 58 -2.09 7.78 11.93
CA PRO A 58 -1.96 6.80 13.02
C PRO A 58 -2.66 5.47 12.72
N GLY A 59 -2.09 4.36 13.21
CA GLY A 59 -2.65 3.02 12.98
C GLY A 59 -1.84 1.91 13.63
N GLY A 60 -2.26 0.66 13.42
CA GLY A 60 -1.55 -0.51 13.94
C GLY A 60 -0.11 -0.56 13.42
N TYR A 61 0.87 -0.69 14.32
CA TYR A 61 2.31 -0.71 13.99
C TYR A 61 2.66 -1.66 12.85
N THR A 62 2.10 -2.87 12.88
CA THR A 62 2.28 -3.87 11.83
C THR A 62 1.58 -3.47 10.54
N SER A 63 0.35 -2.95 10.64
CA SER A 63 -0.48 -2.65 9.47
C SER A 63 0.12 -1.52 8.63
N THR A 64 0.48 -0.39 9.27
CA THR A 64 1.07 0.77 8.58
C THR A 64 2.39 0.44 7.89
N ARG A 65 3.23 -0.41 8.51
CA ARG A 65 4.49 -0.90 7.91
C ARG A 65 4.27 -1.75 6.68
N ILE A 66 3.22 -2.59 6.69
CA ILE A 66 2.90 -3.40 5.52
C ILE A 66 2.46 -2.50 4.36
N GLY A 67 1.58 -1.52 4.60
CA GLY A 67 1.18 -0.56 3.57
C GLY A 67 2.37 0.18 2.97
N VAL A 68 3.27 0.67 3.82
CA VAL A 68 4.52 1.33 3.40
C VAL A 68 5.38 0.40 2.56
N ALA A 69 5.60 -0.85 2.99
CA ALA A 69 6.42 -1.80 2.25
C ALA A 69 5.89 -2.05 0.84
N ILE A 70 4.57 -2.17 0.68
CA ILE A 70 3.94 -2.40 -0.61
C ILE A 70 4.07 -1.18 -1.51
N ALA A 71 3.85 0.02 -0.97
CA ALA A 71 4.03 1.25 -1.71
C ALA A 71 5.47 1.40 -2.24
N ASN A 72 6.46 1.00 -1.43
CA ASN A 72 7.87 0.96 -1.86
C ASN A 72 8.10 -0.04 -3.00
N VAL A 73 7.53 -1.24 -2.93
CA VAL A 73 7.65 -2.24 -4.00
C VAL A 73 7.04 -1.72 -5.31
N ILE A 74 5.85 -1.12 -5.24
CA ILE A 74 5.20 -0.55 -6.43
C ILE A 74 6.02 0.61 -6.99
N ASN A 75 6.49 1.51 -6.14
CA ASN A 75 7.35 2.61 -6.56
C ASN A 75 8.64 2.12 -7.25
N ASN A 76 9.24 1.04 -6.74
CA ASN A 76 10.45 0.45 -7.30
C ASN A 76 10.22 -0.22 -8.64
N LEU A 77 9.14 -0.98 -8.78
CA LEU A 77 8.85 -1.76 -9.99
C LEU A 77 8.26 -0.92 -11.14
N PHE A 78 7.61 0.21 -10.83
CA PHE A 78 6.75 0.92 -11.78
C PHE A 78 7.07 2.40 -11.97
N LEU A 79 7.82 3.04 -11.07
CA LEU A 79 7.98 4.50 -11.04
C LEU A 79 9.45 4.94 -10.95
N ASP A 80 10.38 4.08 -11.35
CA ASP A 80 11.83 4.32 -11.37
C ASP A 80 12.38 4.94 -10.07
N ASN A 81 11.78 4.57 -8.94
CA ASN A 81 12.15 5.05 -7.60
C ASN A 81 12.02 6.56 -7.34
N ASN A 82 11.07 7.28 -7.95
CA ASN A 82 10.93 8.74 -7.74
C ASN A 82 10.28 9.19 -6.39
N LYS A 83 9.93 8.22 -5.54
CA LYS A 83 10.20 8.12 -4.07
C LYS A 83 8.97 7.77 -3.22
N ILE A 84 9.01 6.57 -2.64
CA ILE A 84 8.39 6.20 -1.36
C ILE A 84 9.55 5.79 -0.45
N PHE A 85 9.56 6.26 0.79
CA PHE A 85 10.45 5.81 1.88
C PHE A 85 10.00 6.51 3.17
N LYS A 86 9.18 5.90 4.02
CA LYS A 86 8.92 6.40 5.38
C LYS A 86 8.50 5.23 6.28
N PRO A 87 9.34 4.79 7.22
CA PRO A 87 9.27 5.40 8.55
C PRO A 87 10.63 5.48 9.28
N LYS A 88 10.79 6.41 10.25
CA LYS A 88 11.82 6.30 11.30
C LYS A 88 11.21 6.69 12.65
N TYR A 89 11.21 5.75 13.60
CA TYR A 89 10.54 5.87 14.90
C TYR A 89 11.44 5.41 16.05
N ARG A 90 11.34 6.12 17.20
CA ARG A 90 11.53 5.71 18.62
C ARG A 90 11.38 6.93 19.55
N LYS A 91 11.01 6.82 20.85
CA LYS A 91 11.02 5.61 21.70
C LYS A 91 9.75 5.50 22.57
N GLY A 92 8.79 4.70 22.10
CA GLY A 92 7.62 4.20 22.86
C GLY A 92 6.59 3.45 21.98
N ASP A 93 7.00 2.99 20.81
CA ASP A 93 6.17 3.11 19.61
C ASP A 93 5.01 2.11 19.51
N LYS A 94 3.77 2.62 19.60
CA LYS A 94 2.71 2.28 18.63
C LYS A 94 2.87 3.21 17.42
N GLY A 95 2.35 2.87 16.23
CA GLY A 95 2.69 3.54 14.95
C GLY A 95 2.35 5.05 14.88
N TYR A 96 3.24 5.88 15.43
CA TYR A 96 3.22 7.35 15.48
C TYR A 96 4.41 7.91 14.72
#